data_AF-A0A435SBD3-F1
#
_entry.id   AF-A0A435SBD3-F1
#
_cell.length_a   1.000
_cell.length_b   1.000
_cell.length_c   1.000
_cell.angle_alpha   90.00
_cell.angle_beta   90.00
_cell.angle_gamma   90.00
#
_symmetry.space_group_name_H-M   'P 1'
#
loop_
_entity.id
_entity.type
_entity.pdbx_description
1 polymer ?
#
loop_
_entity_poly.entity_id
_entity_poly.type
_entity_poly.pdbx_seq_one_letter_code
_entity_poly.pdbx_strand_id
1 'polypeptide(L)'
;MPVLSVRLLGPLMISRDGAPVALPASRKLRALLAYLALAPHPVSRSRLCELLWDVPNDPRGELRWCLSKLRGALDMPARRRVSTQGDTV
;
A
#
# COMPACT_ATOMS: atom_id res chain seq x y z
N MET A 1 -19.56 -1.40 -10.35
CA MET A 1 -18.30 -0.73 -9.94
C MET A 1 -17.48 -1.74 -9.18
N PRO A 2 -16.22 -2.04 -9.57
CA PRO A 2 -15.46 -3.09 -8.91
C PRO A 2 -15.13 -2.70 -7.45
N VAL A 3 -15.72 -3.42 -6.50
CA VAL A 3 -15.59 -3.16 -5.06
C VAL A 3 -14.31 -3.82 -4.57
N LEU A 4 -13.45 -3.05 -3.91
CA LEU A 4 -12.25 -3.59 -3.26
C LEU A 4 -12.53 -3.65 -1.76
N SER A 5 -12.36 -4.83 -1.19
CA SER A 5 -12.51 -5.06 0.24
C SER A 5 -11.16 -5.44 0.81
N VAL A 6 -10.79 -4.80 1.93
CA VAL A 6 -9.56 -5.08 2.65
C VAL A 6 -9.94 -5.65 4.02
N ARG A 7 -9.45 -6.84 4.34
CA ARG A 7 -9.62 -7.46 5.66
C ARG A 7 -8.33 -7.26 6.44
N LEU A 8 -8.43 -6.53 7.54
CA LEU A 8 -7.30 -6.21 8.44
C LEU A 8 -7.41 -6.93 9.79
N LEU A 9 -8.63 -7.29 10.20
CA LEU A 9 -8.89 -8.05 11.41
C LEU A 9 -8.68 -9.54 11.12
N GLY A 10 -7.44 -10.00 11.33
CA GLY A 10 -6.96 -11.32 10.94
C GLY A 10 -5.84 -11.22 9.88
N PRO A 11 -5.60 -12.28 9.08
CA PRO A 11 -4.65 -12.20 7.99
C PRO A 11 -5.03 -11.08 7.00
N LEU A 12 -4.06 -10.26 6.61
CA LEU A 12 -4.27 -9.24 5.59
C LEU A 12 -4.72 -9.90 4.28
N MET A 13 -5.97 -9.66 3.89
CA MET A 13 -6.54 -10.15 2.63
C MET A 13 -7.17 -9.01 1.85
N ILE A 14 -7.05 -9.08 0.53
CA ILE A 14 -7.73 -8.19 -0.39
C ILE A 14 -8.60 -9.02 -1.30
N SER A 15 -9.83 -8.59 -1.50
CA SER A 15 -10.69 -9.12 -2.54
C SER A 15 -11.18 -8.00 -3.45
N ARG A 16 -11.25 -8.30 -4.74
CA ARG A 16 -11.86 -7.45 -5.76
C ARG A 16 -13.08 -8.18 -6.29
N ASP A 17 -14.25 -7.59 -6.11
CA ASP A 17 -15.53 -8.20 -6.51
C ASP A 17 -15.70 -9.63 -5.95
N GLY A 18 -15.27 -9.82 -4.71
CA GLY A 18 -15.27 -11.13 -4.03
C GLY A 18 -14.11 -12.06 -4.41
N ALA A 19 -13.37 -11.79 -5.49
CA ALA A 19 -12.22 -12.59 -5.89
C ALA A 19 -10.94 -12.17 -5.12
N PRO A 20 -10.18 -13.10 -4.52
CA PRO A 20 -8.97 -12.77 -3.80
C PRO A 20 -7.89 -12.19 -4.72
N VAL A 21 -7.25 -11.12 -4.28
CA VAL A 21 -6.10 -10.50 -4.96
C VAL A 21 -4.82 -11.00 -4.29
N ALA A 22 -3.94 -11.61 -5.09
CA ALA A 22 -2.65 -12.08 -4.60
C ALA A 22 -1.78 -10.89 -4.16
N LEU A 23 -1.54 -10.79 -2.86
CA LEU A 23 -0.64 -9.81 -2.29
C LEU A 23 0.81 -10.32 -2.31
N PRO A 24 1.79 -9.46 -2.62
CA PRO A 24 3.20 -9.81 -2.46
C PRO A 24 3.51 -10.37 -1.07
N ALA A 25 4.44 -11.32 -1.00
CA ALA A 25 4.87 -11.96 0.24
C ALA A 25 5.61 -11.01 1.20
N SER A 26 6.04 -9.84 0.72
CA SER A 26 6.79 -8.87 1.51
C SER A 26 5.96 -8.33 2.68
N ARG A 27 6.44 -8.59 3.91
CA ARG A 27 5.82 -8.12 5.15
C ARG A 27 5.70 -6.59 5.19
N LYS A 28 6.74 -5.87 4.73
CA LYS A 28 6.73 -4.40 4.66
C LYS A 28 5.65 -3.87 3.73
N LEU A 29 5.48 -4.50 2.56
CA LEU A 29 4.46 -4.10 1.59
C LEU A 29 3.05 -4.31 2.14
N ARG A 30 2.82 -5.43 2.84
CA ARG A 30 1.55 -5.70 3.53
C ARG A 30 1.29 -4.70 4.65
N ALA A 31 2.29 -4.37 5.46
CA ALA A 31 2.19 -3.37 6.51
C ALA A 31 1.89 -1.98 5.95
N LEU A 32 2.60 -1.56 4.90
CA LEU A 32 2.35 -0.29 4.20
C LEU A 32 0.92 -0.19 3.70
N LEU A 33 0.41 -1.24 3.05
CA LEU A 33 -0.96 -1.26 2.58
C LEU A 33 -1.97 -1.17 3.74
N ALA A 34 -1.78 -1.99 4.78
CA ALA A 34 -2.68 -2.00 5.93
C ALA A 34 -2.74 -0.60 6.58
N TYR A 35 -1.58 0.05 6.70
CA TYR A 35 -1.47 1.39 7.23
C TYR A 35 -2.19 2.42 6.35
N LEU A 36 -1.93 2.43 5.03
CA LEU A 36 -2.60 3.35 4.11
C LEU A 36 -4.11 3.12 4.02
N ALA A 37 -4.57 1.88 4.16
CA ALA A 37 -5.99 1.55 4.18
C ALA A 37 -6.73 2.08 5.41
N LEU A 38 -6.02 2.27 6.53
CA LEU A 38 -6.55 2.84 7.78
C LEU A 38 -6.31 4.35 7.90
N ALA A 39 -5.38 4.90 7.11
CA ALA A 39 -5.02 6.30 7.20
C ALA A 39 -6.18 7.19 6.69
N PRO A 40 -6.73 8.09 7.53
CA PRO A 40 -7.81 8.97 7.13
C PRO A 40 -7.35 10.14 6.23
N HIS A 41 -6.04 10.40 6.18
CA HIS A 41 -5.43 11.51 5.45
C HIS A 41 -4.18 11.03 4.69
N PRO A 42 -3.75 11.77 3.64
CA PRO A 42 -2.49 11.47 2.95
C PRO A 42 -1.31 11.48 3.92
N VAL A 43 -0.42 10.50 3.79
CA VAL A 43 0.72 10.32 4.72
C VAL A 43 2.02 10.69 4.03
N SER A 44 2.89 11.46 4.68
CA SER A 44 4.19 11.82 4.13
C SER A 44 5.10 10.60 3.96
N ARG A 45 5.88 10.60 2.88
CA ARG A 45 6.86 9.53 2.61
C ARG A 45 7.90 9.44 3.71
N SER A 46 8.35 10.58 4.26
CA SER A 46 9.27 10.58 5.41
C SER A 46 8.68 9.85 6.61
N ARG A 47 7.39 10.06 6.93
CA ARG A 47 6.73 9.37 8.04
C ARG A 47 6.57 7.87 7.79
N LEU A 48 6.24 7.49 6.55
CA LEU A 48 6.17 6.08 6.15
C LEU A 48 7.55 5.41 6.23
N CYS A 49 8.60 6.12 5.82
CA CYS A 49 9.98 5.70 5.96
C CYS A 49 10.31 5.44 7.43
N GLU A 50 10.14 6.43 8.32
CA GLU A 50 10.39 6.29 9.76
C GLU A 50 9.62 5.13 10.41
N LEU A 51 8.37 4.91 10.02
CA LEU A 51 7.51 3.88 10.63
C LEU A 51 7.90 2.44 10.22
N LEU A 52 8.33 2.25 8.98
CA LEU A 52 8.51 0.92 8.37
C LEU A 52 9.98 0.58 8.04
N TRP A 53 10.87 1.57 8.08
CA TRP A 53 12.29 1.47 7.73
C TRP A 53 13.15 2.28 8.71
N ASP A 54 13.85 1.57 9.59
CA ASP A 54 14.63 2.15 10.70
C ASP A 54 16.16 2.15 10.46
N VAL A 55 16.61 1.94 9.21
CA VAL A 55 18.00 1.53 8.89
C VAL A 55 18.56 2.35 7.70
N PRO A 56 19.89 2.53 7.53
CA PRO A 56 20.49 3.51 6.61
C PRO A 56 20.39 3.18 5.11
N ASN A 57 19.72 2.09 4.74
CA ASN A 57 19.47 1.75 3.35
C ASN A 57 18.33 2.60 2.80
N ASP A 58 18.56 3.23 1.64
CA ASP A 58 17.65 4.19 0.97
C ASP A 58 16.15 3.88 1.17
N PRO A 59 15.52 4.45 2.23
CA PRO A 59 14.17 4.07 2.61
C PRO A 59 13.15 4.65 1.62
N ARG A 60 13.51 5.75 0.94
CA ARG A 60 12.71 6.34 -0.13
C ARG A 60 12.68 5.44 -1.36
N GLY A 61 13.81 4.80 -1.68
CA GLY A 61 13.91 3.78 -2.72
C GLY A 61 13.01 2.58 -2.44
N GLU A 62 13.10 2.00 -1.24
CA GLU A 62 12.24 0.87 -0.85
C GLU A 62 10.75 1.24 -0.81
N LEU A 63 10.40 2.43 -0.30
CA LEU A 63 9.02 2.92 -0.30
C LEU A 63 8.50 3.06 -1.73
N ARG A 64 9.27 3.66 -2.64
CA ARG A 64 8.90 3.80 -4.05
C ARG A 64 8.64 2.44 -4.70
N TRP A 65 9.50 1.46 -4.44
CA TRP A 65 9.34 0.10 -4.94
C TRP A 65 8.07 -0.56 -4.38
N CYS A 66 7.81 -0.43 -3.07
CA CYS A 66 6.60 -0.95 -2.45
C CYS A 66 5.33 -0.33 -3.04
N LEU A 67 5.30 1.00 -3.22
CA LEU A 67 4.18 1.71 -3.84
C LEU A 67 3.97 1.27 -5.29
N SER A 68 5.03 1.05 -6.05
CA SER A 68 4.94 0.54 -7.42
C SER A 68 4.29 -0.85 -7.48
N LYS A 69 4.71 -1.75 -6.58
CA LYS A 69 4.11 -3.09 -6.46
C LYS A 69 2.65 -3.04 -6.01
N LEU A 70 2.30 -2.14 -5.08
CA LEU A 70 0.92 -1.95 -4.65
C LEU A 70 0.03 -1.42 -5.78
N ARG A 71 0.51 -0.46 -6.56
CA ARG A 71 -0.20 0.03 -7.75
C ARG A 71 -0.45 -1.10 -8.74
N GLY A 72 0.55 -1.93 -9.03
CA GLY A 72 0.38 -3.09 -9.91
C GLY A 72 -0.67 -4.10 -9.42
N ALA A 73 -0.83 -4.26 -8.10
CA ALA A 73 -1.83 -5.16 -7.53
C ALA A 73 -3.23 -4.53 -7.43
N LEU A 74 -3.31 -3.23 -7.14
CA LEU A 74 -4.55 -2.56 -6.73
C LEU A 74 -5.16 -1.65 -7.79
N ASP A 75 -4.33 -0.97 -8.57
CA ASP A 75 -4.79 -0.06 -9.59
C ASP A 75 -5.36 -0.85 -10.77
N MET A 76 -6.33 -0.23 -11.44
CA MET A 76 -6.85 -0.69 -12.71
C MET A 76 -6.71 0.45 -13.72
N PRO A 77 -6.65 0.17 -15.04
CA PRO A 77 -6.53 1.21 -16.07
C PRO A 77 -7.57 2.32 -15.92
N ALA A 78 -8.78 1.97 -15.47
CA ALA A 78 -9.88 2.90 -15.25
C ALA A 78 -9.91 3.58 -13.86
N ARG A 79 -9.10 3.11 -12.88
CA ARG A 79 -9.14 3.62 -11.51
C ARG A 79 -7.83 3.41 -10.77
N ARG A 80 -7.12 4.51 -10.49
CA ARG A 80 -6.01 4.55 -9.53
C ARG A 80 -6.55 4.55 -8.11
N ARG A 81 -6.05 3.65 -7.27
CA ARG A 81 -6.39 3.54 -5.84
C ARG A 81 -5.26 4.07 -4.98
N VAL A 82 -4.01 3.90 -5.39
CA VAL A 82 -2.84 4.44 -4.69
C VAL A 82 -2.35 5.72 -5.39
N SER A 83 -2.86 6.86 -4.92
CA SER A 83 -2.39 8.17 -5.38
C SER A 83 -1.10 8.58 -4.67
N THR A 84 -0.38 9.53 -5.25
CA THR A 84 0.69 10.25 -4.55
C THR A 84 0.61 11.71 -4.97
N GLN A 85 0.60 12.62 -4.00
CA GLN A 85 0.54 14.06 -4.23
C GLN A 85 1.74 14.74 -3.54
N GLY A 86 2.65 15.33 -4.32
CA GLY A 86 3.89 15.89 -3.77
C GLY A 86 4.71 14.82 -3.04
N ASP A 87 4.87 14.99 -1.72
CA ASP A 87 5.56 14.04 -0.84
C ASP A 87 4.61 13.12 -0.05
N THR A 88 3.30 13.20 -0.25
CA THR A 88 2.33 12.32 0.42
C THR A 88 1.84 11.19 -0.48
N VAL A 89 1.41 10.11 0.15
CA VAL A 89 0.69 8.97 -0.44
C VAL A 89 -0.76 9.03 0.02
#